data_AF-A0AAU2WXV9-F1
#
_entry.id   AF-A0AAU2WXV9-F1
#
_cell.length_a   1.000
_cell.length_b   1.000
_cell.length_c   1.000
_cell.angle_alpha   90.00
_cell.angle_beta   90.00
_cell.angle_gamma   90.00
#
_symmetry.space_group_name_H-M   'P 1'
#
loop_
_entity.id
_entity.type
_entity.pdbx_description
1 polymer ?
#
loop_
_entity_poly.entity_id
_entity_poly.type
_entity_poly.pdbx_seq_one_letter_code
_entity_poly.pdbx_strand_id
1 'polypeptide(L)' 'MPNPFPSLKAAAMLKILYGLGYTKHRQNGSHCILKADGRPPVLFAAHHGKTMSPVYVRDMLVKQVGLSEADALKEVGAS' A
#
# COMPACT_ATOMS: atom_id res chain seq x y z
N MET A 1 11.48 -17.13 7.85
CA MET A 1 12.21 -16.42 6.78
C MET A 1 12.23 -14.93 7.10
N PRO A 2 13.33 -14.20 6.85
CA PRO A 2 13.35 -12.75 7.01
C PRO A 2 12.30 -12.11 6.09
N ASN A 3 11.72 -10.99 6.52
CA ASN A 3 10.75 -10.24 5.71
C ASN A 3 11.49 -9.54 4.56
N PRO A 4 11.27 -9.91 3.28
CA PRO A 4 12.00 -9.35 2.14
C PRO A 4 11.52 -7.95 1.74
N PHE A 5 10.42 -7.45 2.33
CA PHE A 5 9.85 -6.17 1.96
C PHE A 5 10.71 -5.00 2.48
N PRO A 6 10.86 -3.91 1.69
CA PRO A 6 11.57 -2.73 2.13
C PRO A 6 10.73 -1.90 3.11
N SER A 7 11.39 -1.01 3.84
CA SER A 7 10.72 0.13 4.45
C SER A 7 10.39 1.16 3.35
N LEU A 8 9.20 1.75 3.40
CA LEU A 8 8.75 2.69 2.36
C LEU A 8 8.15 3.93 2.98
N LYS A 9 8.35 5.10 2.35
CA LYS A 9 7.61 6.31 2.72
C LYS A 9 6.13 6.12 2.39
N ALA A 10 5.24 6.69 3.21
CA ALA A 10 3.80 6.71 2.95
C ALA A 10 3.46 7.20 1.52
N ALA A 11 4.17 8.21 1.04
CA ALA A 11 3.99 8.72 -0.33
C ALA A 11 4.32 7.69 -1.42
N ALA A 12 5.34 6.84 -1.22
CA ALA A 12 5.71 5.80 -2.18
C ALA A 12 4.65 4.69 -2.23
N MET A 13 4.15 4.24 -1.08
CA MET A 13 3.03 3.29 -1.05
C MET A 13 1.78 3.84 -1.71
N LEU A 14 1.48 5.13 -1.52
CA LEU A 14 0.32 5.74 -2.17
C LEU A 14 0.45 5.72 -3.71
N LYS A 15 1.66 5.94 -4.24
CA LYS A 15 1.93 5.80 -5.69
C LYS A 15 1.69 4.37 -6.17
N ILE A 16 2.17 3.37 -5.43
CA ILE A 16 1.94 1.95 -5.75
C ILE A 16 0.43 1.66 -5.78
N LEU A 17 -0.30 2.07 -4.75
CA LEU A 17 -1.76 1.85 -4.69
C LEU A 17 -2.46 2.50 -5.89
N TYR A 18 -2.08 3.73 -6.27
CA TYR A 18 -2.62 4.37 -7.48
C TYR A 18 -2.23 3.63 -8.77
N GLY A 19 -1.01 3.10 -8.88
CA GLY A 19 -0.59 2.25 -10.00
C GLY A 19 -1.40 0.96 -10.13
N LEU A 20 -1.86 0.41 -9.00
CA LEU A 20 -2.77 -0.74 -8.95
C LEU A 20 -4.24 -0.40 -9.27
N GLY A 21 -4.52 0.84 -9.69
CA GLY A 21 -5.85 1.31 -10.04
C GLY A 21 -6.69 1.80 -8.87
N TYR A 22 -6.12 1.94 -7.67
CA TYR A 22 -6.85 2.55 -6.57
C TYR A 22 -7.06 4.04 -6.81
N THR A 23 -8.24 4.52 -6.45
CA THR A 23 -8.60 5.93 -6.44
C THR A 23 -9.13 6.33 -5.07
N LYS A 24 -8.97 7.61 -4.75
CA LYS A 24 -9.39 8.15 -3.46
C LYS A 24 -10.90 8.31 -3.44
N HIS A 25 -11.56 7.51 -2.60
CA HIS A 25 -13.01 7.54 -2.47
C HIS A 25 -13.48 8.48 -1.35
N ARG A 26 -12.80 8.47 -0.20
CA ARG A 26 -13.12 9.34 0.94
C ARG A 26 -11.85 9.72 1.68
N GLN A 27 -11.81 10.90 2.29
CA GLN A 27 -10.76 11.28 3.23
C GLN A 27 -11.37 11.87 4.49
N ASN A 28 -10.82 11.48 5.65
CA ASN A 28 -11.09 12.10 6.93
C ASN A 28 -9.75 12.30 7.67
N GLY A 29 -9.31 13.55 7.79
CA GLY A 29 -7.99 13.88 8.32
C GLY A 29 -6.86 13.21 7.54
N SER A 30 -5.93 12.56 8.24
CA SER A 30 -4.81 11.83 7.62
C SER A 30 -5.20 10.48 7.01
N HIS A 31 -6.43 9.99 7.22
CA HIS A 31 -6.87 8.70 6.70
C HIS A 31 -7.67 8.90 5.41
N CYS A 32 -7.38 8.10 4.39
CA CYS A 32 -8.19 8.00 3.19
C CYS A 32 -8.65 6.56 2.94
N ILE A 33 -9.86 6.42 2.41
CA ILE A 33 -10.38 5.17 1.88
C ILE A 33 -10.10 5.18 0.38
N LEU A 34 -9.39 4.15 -0.08
CA LEU A 34 -9.06 3.93 -1.46
C LEU A 34 -9.91 2.77 -2.02
N LYS A 35 -10.38 2.89 -3.26
CA LYS A 35 -11.12 1.84 -3.96
C LYS A 35 -10.52 1.57 -5.33
N ALA A 36 -10.43 0.31 -5.72
CA ALA A 36 -10.10 -0.14 -7.07
C ALA A 36 -11.15 -1.15 -7.51
N ASP A 37 -11.41 -1.23 -8.81
CA ASP A 37 -12.27 -2.28 -9.35
C ASP A 37 -11.64 -3.66 -9.16
N GLY A 38 -12.44 -4.66 -8.82
CA GLY A 38 -11.97 -6.03 -8.57
C GLY A 38 -11.09 -6.22 -7.32
N ARG A 39 -10.96 -5.21 -6.45
CA ARG A 39 -10.14 -5.29 -5.23
C ARG A 39 -10.87 -4.77 -3.98
N PRO A 40 -10.54 -5.27 -2.79
CA PRO A 40 -11.10 -4.76 -1.55
C PRO A 40 -10.72 -3.28 -1.32
N PRO A 41 -11.61 -2.49 -0.70
CA PRO A 41 -11.30 -1.12 -0.29
C PRO A 41 -10.22 -1.12 0.79
N VAL A 42 -9.30 -0.16 0.69
CA VAL A 42 -8.15 -0.03 1.59
C VAL A 42 -8.27 1.24 2.40
N LEU A 43 -8.10 1.13 3.73
CA LEU A 43 -7.93 2.29 4.60
C LEU A 43 -6.45 2.62 4.70
N PHE A 44 -6.05 3.74 4.10
CA PHE A 44 -4.66 4.20 4.11
C PHE A 44 -4.48 5.43 5.00
N ALA A 45 -3.61 5.33 5.99
CA ALA A 45 -3.16 6.47 6.78
C ALA A 45 -2.04 7.21 6.03
N ALA A 46 -2.40 8.25 5.29
CA ALA A 46 -1.49 9.10 4.55
C ALA A 46 -0.75 10.07 5.48
N HIS A 47 0.04 9.55 6.42
CA HIS A 47 1.04 10.36 7.12
C HIS A 47 2.23 10.56 6.17
N HIS A 48 2.10 11.49 5.23
CA HIS A 48 3.01 11.68 4.09
C HIS A 48 4.51 11.79 4.44
N GLY A 49 4.87 12.12 5.69
CA GLY A 49 6.25 12.16 6.18
C GLY A 49 6.76 10.90 6.89
N LYS A 50 5.93 9.89 7.16
CA LYS A 50 6.35 8.67 7.89
C LYS A 50 6.84 7.56 6.95
N THR A 51 7.86 6.87 7.42
CA THR A 51 8.32 5.59 6.86
C THR A 51 7.53 4.45 7.50
N MET A 52 6.95 3.60 6.67
CA MET A 52 6.29 2.36 7.06
C MET A 52 7.32 1.26 7.23
N SER A 53 7.12 0.41 8.23
CA SER A 53 7.97 -0.75 8.46
C SER A 53 7.76 -1.81 7.34
N PRO A 54 8.77 -2.65 7.07
CA PRO A 54 8.64 -3.81 6.17
C PRO A 54 7.40 -4.66 6.43
N VAL A 55 7.05 -4.87 7.70
CA VAL A 55 5.89 -5.68 8.09
C VAL A 55 4.59 -5.00 7.67
N TYR A 56 4.49 -3.68 7.87
CA TYR A 56 3.32 -2.92 7.44
C TYR A 56 3.17 -2.89 5.92
N VAL A 57 4.28 -2.74 5.19
CA VAL A 57 4.28 -2.78 3.72
C VAL A 57 3.75 -4.12 3.21
N ARG A 58 4.26 -5.24 3.75
CA ARG A 58 3.78 -6.59 3.41
C ARG A 58 2.31 -6.76 3.73
N ASP A 59 1.89 -6.41 4.95
CA ASP A 59 0.51 -6.59 5.39
C ASP A 59 -0.46 -5.75 4.56
N MET A 60 -0.06 -4.55 4.14
CA MET A 60 -0.86 -3.72 3.25
C MET A 60 -1.06 -4.39 1.88
N LEU A 61 0.02 -4.75 1.19
CA LEU A 61 -0.06 -5.27 -0.17
C LEU A 61 -0.63 -6.69 -0.24
N VAL A 62 -0.31 -7.54 0.73
CA VAL A 62 -0.72 -8.94 0.72
C VAL A 62 -2.07 -9.13 1.40
N LYS A 63 -2.25 -8.63 2.64
CA LYS A 63 -3.48 -8.89 3.40
C LYS A 63 -4.60 -7.91 3.06
N GLN A 64 -4.30 -6.62 2.90
CA GLN A 64 -5.34 -5.64 2.62
C GLN A 64 -5.68 -5.54 1.14
N VAL A 65 -4.67 -5.42 0.26
CA VAL A 65 -4.88 -5.33 -1.19
C VAL A 65 -5.14 -6.70 -1.83
N GLY A 66 -4.62 -7.78 -1.25
CA GLY A 66 -4.83 -9.15 -1.74
C GLY A 66 -3.85 -9.60 -2.82
N LEU A 67 -2.67 -9.00 -2.93
CA LEU A 67 -1.63 -9.46 -3.86
C LEU A 67 -0.95 -10.73 -3.34
N SER A 68 -0.44 -11.54 -4.27
CA SER A 68 0.56 -12.56 -3.94
C SER A 68 1.83 -11.90 -3.40
N GLU A 69 2.61 -12.59 -2.56
CA GLU A 69 3.88 -12.05 -2.08
C GLU A 69 4.84 -11.71 -3.23
N ALA A 70 4.85 -12.53 -4.29
CA ALA A 70 5.70 -12.33 -5.45
C ALA A 70 5.32 -11.05 -6.21
N ASP A 71 4.02 -10.78 -6.41
CA ASP A 71 3.59 -9.57 -7.11
C ASP A 71 3.74 -8.34 -6.22
N ALA A 72 3.45 -8.45 -4.93
CA ALA A 72 3.71 -7.38 -3.97
C ALA A 72 5.20 -6.98 -3.93
N LEU A 73 6.12 -7.95 -4.05
CA LEU A 73 7.56 -7.68 -4.13
C LEU A 73 7.97 -6.98 -5.43
N LYS A 74 7.33 -7.30 -6.55
CA LYS A 74 7.56 -6.60 -7.83
C LYS A 74 7.15 -5.14 -7.72
N GLU A 75 5.99 -4.85 -7.13
CA GLU A 75 5.48 -3.47 -6.99
C GLU A 75 6.41 -2.58 -6.15
N VAL A 76 6.96 -3.11 -5.05
CA VAL A 76 7.88 -2.36 -4.17
C VAL A 76 9.31 -2.28 -4.72
N GLY A 77 9.70 -3.18 -5.63
CA GLY A 77 11.00 -3.16 -6.29
C GLY A 77 11.05 -2.34 -7.57
N ALA A 78 9.89 -2.07 -8.19
CA ALA A 78 9.76 -1.27 -9.40
C ALA A 78 9.55 0.23 -9.15
N SER A 79 9.43 0.65 -7.89
CA SER A 79 9.04 2.01 -7.46
C SER A 79 10.17 2.88 -6.91
#